data_AF-A0A2K1P741-F1
#
_entry.id   AF-A0A2K1P741-F1
#
_cell.length_a   1.000
_cell.length_b   1.000
_cell.length_c   1.000
_cell.angle_alpha   90.00
_cell.angle_beta   90.00
_cell.angle_gamma   90.00
#
_symmetry.space_group_name_H-M   'P 1'
#
loop_
_entity.id
_entity.type
_entity.pdbx_description
1 polymer ?
#
loop_
_entity_poly.entity_id
_entity_poly.type
_entity_poly.pdbx_seq_one_letter_code
_entity_poly.pdbx_strand_id
1 'polypeptide(L)'
;QKRIKGHIVMSFVSYIMQRTLELELERNNIEYSHEKIREAIKNMEYIDIKANEQHLVIRTNMNLLAQKILKILNIPIPKVVTPYEEFIEKLKLQNENKEIKGLERSKAKV
;
A
#
# COMPACT_ATOMS: atom_id res chain seq x y z
N GLN A 1 -4.65 -3.73 32.36
CA GLN A 1 -3.37 -4.15 31.76
C GLN A 1 -3.47 -4.66 30.30
N LYS A 2 -4.44 -5.51 29.90
CA LYS A 2 -4.55 -6.03 28.51
C LYS A 2 -4.56 -4.92 27.42
N ARG A 3 -5.28 -3.81 27.63
CA ARG A 3 -5.35 -2.69 26.67
C ARG A 3 -4.00 -1.99 26.43
N ILE A 4 -3.19 -1.86 27.48
CA ILE A 4 -1.86 -1.19 27.39
C ILE A 4 -0.91 -2.06 26.56
N LYS A 5 -0.88 -3.37 26.82
CA LYS A 5 -0.07 -4.32 26.04
C LYS A 5 -0.48 -4.30 24.56
N GLY A 6 -1.78 -4.29 24.26
CA GLY A 6 -2.27 -4.20 22.88
C GLY A 6 -1.85 -2.90 22.19
N HIS A 7 -1.97 -1.75 22.88
CA HIS A 7 -1.53 -0.47 22.33
C HIS A 7 -0.03 -0.45 22.03
N ILE A 8 0.81 -0.94 22.94
CA ILE A 8 2.27 -1.00 22.74
C ILE A 8 2.61 -1.86 21.52
N VAL A 9 1.98 -3.03 21.39
CA VAL A 9 2.22 -3.92 20.23
C VAL A 9 1.82 -3.24 18.92
N MET A 10 0.64 -2.62 18.87
CA MET A 10 0.17 -1.93 17.67
C MET A 10 1.08 -0.74 17.30
N SER A 11 1.51 0.04 18.30
CA SER A 11 2.45 1.15 18.10
C SER A 11 3.80 0.66 17.58
N PHE A 12 4.30 -0.47 18.09
CA PHE A 12 5.53 -1.08 17.60
C PHE A 12 5.40 -1.57 16.15
N VAL A 13 4.32 -2.29 15.81
CA VAL A 13 4.08 -2.75 14.43
C VAL A 13 3.98 -1.57 13.47
N SER A 14 3.22 -0.54 13.82
CA SER A 14 3.10 0.68 13.03
C SER A 14 4.46 1.36 12.83
N TYR A 15 5.28 1.45 13.87
CA TYR A 15 6.63 2.01 13.79
C TYR A 15 7.52 1.21 12.83
N ILE A 16 7.52 -0.12 12.92
CA ILE A 16 8.32 -0.97 12.02
C ILE A 16 7.86 -0.80 10.56
N MET A 17 6.55 -0.75 10.30
CA MET A 17 6.02 -0.53 8.96
C MET A 17 6.42 0.85 8.41
N GLN A 18 6.25 1.90 9.22
CA GLN A 18 6.64 3.27 8.86
C GLN A 18 8.14 3.35 8.58
N ARG A 19 8.99 2.81 9.47
CA ARG A 19 10.44 2.86 9.32
C ARG A 19 10.92 2.09 8.09
N THR A 20 10.31 0.95 7.82
CA THR A 20 10.60 0.17 6.61
C THR A 20 10.27 0.98 5.36
N LEU A 21 9.12 1.66 5.33
CA LEU A 21 8.75 2.52 4.21
C LEU A 21 9.72 3.70 4.02
N GLU A 22 10.13 4.36 5.11
CA GLU A 22 11.13 5.43 5.09
C GLU A 22 12.45 4.97 4.46
N LEU A 23 12.95 3.80 4.88
CA LEU A 23 14.18 3.23 4.34
C LEU A 23 14.07 2.89 2.84
N GLU A 24 12.91 2.39 2.39
CA GLU A 24 12.68 2.11 0.98
C GLU A 24 12.59 3.41 0.15
N LEU A 25 12.01 4.47 0.68
CA LEU A 25 11.99 5.79 0.03
C LEU A 25 13.39 6.39 -0.09
N GLU A 26 14.19 6.29 0.98
CA GLU A 26 15.58 6.74 1.02
C GLU A 26 16.43 6.02 -0.03
N ARG A 27 16.33 4.68 -0.11
CA ARG A 27 17.04 3.85 -1.11
C ARG A 27 16.72 4.25 -2.56
N ASN A 28 15.53 4.78 -2.80
CA ASN A 28 15.08 5.23 -4.12
C ASN A 28 15.30 6.74 -4.35
N ASN A 29 16.05 7.43 -3.48
CA ASN A 29 16.33 8.86 -3.54
C ASN A 29 15.05 9.74 -3.61
N ILE A 30 13.99 9.32 -2.91
CA ILE A 30 12.74 10.08 -2.84
C ILE A 30 12.73 10.87 -1.54
N GLU A 31 12.62 12.20 -1.65
CA GLU A 31 12.46 13.07 -0.49
C GLU A 31 11.15 12.75 0.25
N TYR A 32 11.24 12.57 1.57
CA TYR A 32 10.10 12.33 2.44
C TYR A 32 10.24 13.07 3.77
N SER A 33 9.12 13.21 4.47
CA SER A 33 9.07 13.53 5.89
C SER A 33 7.97 12.69 6.54
N HIS A 34 8.00 12.57 7.86
CA HIS A 34 6.99 11.81 8.59
C HIS A 34 5.56 12.32 8.27
N GLU A 35 5.37 13.64 8.29
CA GLU A 35 4.08 14.26 7.95
C GLU A 35 3.68 14.04 6.49
N LYS A 36 4.62 14.17 5.55
CA LYS A 36 4.34 13.93 4.12
C LYS A 36 3.90 12.48 3.88
N ILE A 37 4.54 11.50 4.53
CA ILE A 37 4.15 10.08 4.42
C ILE A 37 2.75 9.88 5.01
N ARG A 38 2.49 10.43 6.19
CA ARG A 38 1.18 10.33 6.85
C ARG A 38 0.08 10.91 5.97
N GLU A 39 0.29 12.09 5.40
CA GLU A 39 -0.66 12.74 4.51
C GLU A 39 -0.86 11.93 3.21
N ALA A 40 0.23 11.44 2.63
CA ALA A 40 0.17 10.60 1.43
C ALA A 40 -0.68 9.35 1.67
N ILE A 41 -0.45 8.62 2.76
CA ILE A 41 -1.22 7.42 3.11
C ILE A 41 -2.68 7.77 3.41
N LYS A 42 -2.93 8.85 4.17
CA LYS A 42 -4.29 9.29 4.50
C LYS A 42 -5.12 9.59 3.24
N ASN A 43 -4.49 10.14 2.20
CA ASN A 43 -5.19 10.49 0.97
C ASN A 43 -5.33 9.31 -0.01
N MET A 44 -4.80 8.12 0.29
CA MET A 44 -4.98 6.90 -0.52
C MET A 44 -6.31 6.20 -0.21
N GLU A 45 -7.41 6.88 -0.46
CA GLU A 45 -8.76 6.35 -0.28
C GLU A 45 -9.40 6.00 -1.63
N TYR A 46 -10.44 5.18 -1.58
CA TYR A 46 -11.29 4.94 -2.75
C TYR A 46 -12.75 4.86 -2.32
N ILE A 47 -13.62 5.20 -3.25
CA ILE A 47 -15.06 5.15 -3.12
C ILE A 47 -15.54 3.96 -3.93
N ASP A 48 -16.28 3.07 -3.28
CA ASP A 48 -16.99 1.96 -3.92
C ASP A 48 -18.44 2.42 -4.20
N ILE A 49 -18.82 2.43 -5.49
CA ILE A 49 -20.15 2.83 -5.95
C ILE A 49 -20.83 1.64 -6.61
N LYS A 50 -22.02 1.30 -6.10
CA LYS A 50 -22.93 0.32 -6.68
C LYS A 50 -24.19 1.05 -7.12
N ALA A 51 -24.40 1.18 -8.42
CA ALA A 51 -25.59 1.77 -8.99
C ALA A 51 -26.10 0.91 -10.14
N ASN A 52 -27.36 0.49 -10.07
CA ASN A 52 -28.00 -0.41 -11.03
C ASN A 52 -27.16 -1.69 -11.26
N GLU A 53 -26.67 -1.90 -12.48
CA GLU A 53 -25.82 -3.03 -12.90
C GLU A 53 -24.32 -2.70 -12.90
N GLN A 54 -23.93 -1.50 -12.49
CA GLN A 54 -22.53 -1.05 -12.52
C GLN A 54 -21.95 -0.99 -11.11
N HIS A 55 -20.84 -1.72 -10.92
CA HIS A 55 -20.03 -1.69 -9.72
C HIS A 55 -18.67 -1.05 -10.05
N LEU A 56 -18.47 0.17 -9.58
CA LEU A 56 -17.31 0.99 -9.93
C LEU A 56 -16.54 1.39 -8.67
N VAL A 57 -15.21 1.46 -8.81
CA VAL A 57 -14.29 2.00 -7.82
C VAL A 57 -13.70 3.30 -8.34
N ILE A 58 -13.80 4.35 -7.54
CA ILE A 58 -13.24 5.67 -7.82
C ILE A 58 -12.15 5.98 -6.79
N ARG A 59 -10.91 6.18 -7.21
CA ARG A 59 -9.86 6.61 -6.27
C ARG A 59 -9.99 8.10 -5.94
N THR A 60 -9.62 8.47 -4.73
CA THR A 60 -9.51 9.88 -4.34
C THR A 60 -8.27 10.53 -4.98
N ASN A 61 -8.15 11.85 -4.80
CA ASN A 61 -6.99 12.58 -5.29
C ASN A 61 -5.74 12.14 -4.54
N MET A 62 -4.74 11.70 -5.30
CA MET A 62 -3.53 11.07 -4.78
C MET A 62 -2.32 11.95 -5.11
N ASN A 63 -1.62 12.40 -4.07
CA ASN A 63 -0.43 13.23 -4.22
C ASN A 63 0.73 12.44 -4.87
N LEU A 64 1.75 13.16 -5.34
CA LEU A 64 2.88 12.54 -6.05
C LEU A 64 3.65 11.55 -5.18
N LEU A 65 3.80 11.84 -3.88
CA LEU A 65 4.47 10.94 -2.94
C LEU A 65 3.70 9.62 -2.79
N ALA A 66 2.37 9.67 -2.69
CA ALA A 66 1.53 8.50 -2.63
C ALA A 66 1.71 7.60 -3.86
N GLN A 67 1.72 8.18 -5.06
CA GLN A 67 1.98 7.42 -6.29
C GLN A 67 3.37 6.78 -6.29
N LYS A 68 4.40 7.48 -5.79
CA LYS A 68 5.76 6.94 -5.63
C LYS A 68 5.80 5.79 -4.62
N ILE A 69 5.12 5.94 -3.48
CA ILE A 69 5.00 4.88 -2.45
C ILE A 69 4.39 3.62 -3.06
N LEU A 70 3.26 3.74 -3.78
CA LEU A 70 2.65 2.57 -4.43
C LEU A 70 3.62 1.90 -5.41
N LYS A 71 4.34 2.66 -6.24
CA LYS A 71 5.33 2.10 -7.17
C LYS A 71 6.45 1.35 -6.45
N ILE A 72 7.04 1.91 -5.39
CA ILE A 72 8.11 1.26 -4.61
C ILE A 72 7.61 -0.05 -4.00
N LEU A 73 6.39 -0.04 -3.48
CA LEU A 73 5.74 -1.22 -2.92
C LEU A 73 5.24 -2.19 -4.01
N ASN A 74 5.50 -1.90 -5.28
CA ASN A 74 5.02 -2.61 -6.47
C ASN A 74 3.49 -2.75 -6.56
N ILE A 75 2.76 -1.84 -5.92
CA ILE A 75 1.30 -1.77 -5.97
C ILE A 75 0.90 -0.98 -7.22
N PRO A 76 0.01 -1.51 -8.08
CA PRO A 76 -0.43 -0.80 -9.27
C PRO A 76 -1.21 0.44 -8.86
N ILE A 77 -0.89 1.58 -9.47
CA ILE A 77 -1.63 2.81 -9.23
C ILE A 77 -3.03 2.65 -9.85
N PRO A 78 -4.11 2.75 -9.06
CA PRO A 78 -5.47 2.61 -9.60
C PRO A 78 -5.79 3.73 -10.59
N LYS A 79 -6.62 3.43 -11.59
CA LYS A 79 -7.19 4.48 -12.46
C LYS A 79 -8.17 5.32 -11.65
N VAL A 80 -8.47 6.53 -12.13
CA VAL A 80 -9.43 7.44 -11.46
C VAL A 80 -10.77 6.75 -11.27
N VAL A 81 -11.25 6.06 -12.30
CA VAL A 81 -12.45 5.21 -12.27
C VAL A 81 -12.08 3.86 -12.85
N THR A 82 -12.47 2.78 -12.17
CA THR A 82 -12.19 1.39 -12.59
C THR A 82 -13.41 0.52 -12.26
N PRO A 83 -13.80 -0.44 -13.13
CA PRO A 83 -14.73 -1.51 -12.74
C PRO A 83 -14.22 -2.27 -11.50
N TYR A 84 -15.12 -2.68 -10.63
CA TYR A 84 -14.75 -3.36 -9.38
C TYR A 84 -13.99 -4.66 -9.63
N GLU A 85 -14.38 -5.43 -10.64
CA GLU A 85 -13.74 -6.69 -11.01
C GLU A 85 -12.28 -6.45 -11.44
N GLU A 86 -12.04 -5.49 -12.34
CA GLU A 86 -10.69 -5.10 -12.77
C GLU A 86 -9.85 -4.59 -11.59
N PHE A 87 -10.46 -3.86 -10.65
CA PHE A 87 -9.78 -3.37 -9.45
C PHE A 87 -9.31 -4.51 -8.54
N ILE A 88 -10.18 -5.49 -8.29
CA ILE A 88 -9.87 -6.65 -7.44
C ILE A 88 -8.84 -7.58 -8.10
N GLU A 89 -8.94 -7.84 -9.40
CA GLU A 89 -7.94 -8.66 -10.12
C GLU A 89 -6.53 -8.07 -9.99
N LYS A 90 -6.39 -6.75 -10.20
CA LYS A 90 -5.11 -6.05 -10.05
C LYS A 90 -4.53 -6.14 -8.64
N LEU A 91 -5.38 -6.21 -7.61
CA LEU A 91 -4.96 -6.40 -6.23
C LEU A 91 -4.59 -7.87 -5.94
N LYS A 92 -5.33 -8.84 -6.49
CA LYS A 92 -5.07 -10.27 -6.28
C LYS A 92 -3.77 -10.75 -6.96
N LEU A 93 -3.50 -10.29 -8.18
CA LEU A 93 -2.25 -10.60 -8.90
C LEU A 93 -0.98 -10.20 -8.12
N GLN A 94 -1.09 -9.31 -7.13
CA GLN A 94 0.03 -8.93 -6.27
C GLN A 94 0.35 -9.98 -5.20
N ASN A 95 -0.64 -10.71 -4.70
CA ASN A 95 -0.44 -11.71 -3.65
C ASN A 95 0.33 -12.92 -4.20
N GLU A 96 -0.03 -13.38 -5.40
CA GLU A 96 0.63 -14.51 -6.07
C GLU A 96 2.08 -14.15 -6.48
N ASN A 97 2.31 -12.95 -7.01
CA ASN A 97 3.67 -12.49 -7.36
C ASN A 97 4.59 -12.32 -6.14
N LYS A 98 4.04 -12.05 -4.95
CA LYS A 98 4.81 -12.01 -3.69
C LYS A 98 5.21 -13.40 -3.20
N GLU A 99 4.36 -14.40 -3.34
CA GLU A 99 4.67 -15.79 -2.98
C GLU A 99 5.81 -16.34 -3.86
N ILE A 100 5.77 -16.05 -5.16
CA ILE A 100 6.80 -16.48 -6.11
C ILE A 100 8.15 -15.82 -5.80
N LYS A 101 8.18 -14.49 -5.57
CA LYS A 101 9.42 -13.78 -5.19
C LYS A 101 9.96 -14.18 -3.81
N GLY A 102 9.09 -14.54 -2.87
CA GLY A 102 9.48 -15.07 -1.56
C GLY A 102 10.16 -16.44 -1.67
N LEU A 103 9.68 -17.29 -2.58
CA LEU A 103 10.23 -18.62 -2.86
C LEU A 103 11.58 -18.57 -3.61
N GLU A 104 11.78 -17.59 -4.50
CA GLU A 104 13.07 -17.40 -5.17
C GLU A 104 14.16 -16.89 -4.22
N ARG A 105 13.81 -15.98 -3.29
CA ARG A 105 14.74 -15.46 -2.28
C ARG A 105 15.16 -16.51 -1.24
N SER A 106 14.34 -17.52 -0.97
CA SER A 106 14.71 -18.63 -0.08
C SER A 106 15.61 -19.65 -0.77
N LYS A 107 15.43 -19.89 -2.07
CA LYS A 107 16.29 -20.77 -2.89
C LYS A 107 17.68 -20.18 -3.18
N ALA A 108 17.80 -18.87 -3.25
CA ALA A 108 19.09 -18.19 -3.49
C ALA A 108 20.00 -18.11 -2.24
N LYS A 109 19.59 -18.68 -1.10
CA LYS A 109 20.33 -18.64 0.18
C LYS A 109 20.85 -20.02 0.63
N VAL A 110 20.89 -20.99 -0.29
CA VAL A 110 21.49 -22.32 -0.10
C VAL A 110 22.77 -22.41 -0.92
#